data_AF-A0A7W1K923-F1
#
_entry.id   AF-A0A7W1K923-F1
#
_cell.length_a   1.000
_cell.length_b   1.000
_cell.length_c   1.000
_cell.angle_alpha   90.00
_cell.angle_beta   90.00
_cell.angle_gamma   90.00
#
_symmetry.space_group_name_H-M   'P 1'
#
loop_
_entity.id
_entity.type
_entity.pdbx_description
1 polymer ?
#
loop_
_entity_poly.entity_id
_entity_poly.type
_entity_poly.pdbx_seq_one_letter_code
_entity_poly.pdbx_strand_id
1 'polypeptide(L)' 'MTPADVHHGRAETVHADRARILDAAYAATPERFVRHPPRPPALPTAAWINKPADSEATAH' A
#
# COMPACT_ATOMS: atom_id res chain seq x y z
N MET A 1 -1.20 3.00 2.37
CA MET A 1 -2.36 3.03 1.45
C MET A 1 -3.55 3.64 2.19
N THR A 2 -4.48 4.33 1.53
CA THR A 2 -5.68 4.84 2.22
C THR A 2 -6.78 3.75 2.27
N PRO A 3 -7.71 3.77 3.25
CA PRO A 3 -8.85 2.85 3.26
C PRO A 3 -9.73 2.95 2.01
N ALA A 4 -9.89 4.15 1.43
CA ALA A 4 -10.66 4.34 0.21
C ALA A 4 -10.00 3.63 -0.99
N ASP A 5 -8.68 3.69 -1.13
CA ASP A 5 -7.97 2.99 -2.20
C ASP A 5 -8.11 1.47 -2.07
N VAL A 6 -8.10 0.95 -0.85
CA VAL A 6 -8.33 -0.48 -0.59
C VAL A 6 -9.77 -0.86 -0.91
N HIS A 7 -10.74 -0.10 -0.40
CA HIS A 7 -12.17 -0.38 -0.58
C HIS A 7 -12.61 -0.32 -2.05
N HIS A 8 -12.05 0.61 -2.82
CA HIS A 8 -12.36 0.76 -4.25
C HIS A 8 -11.44 -0.05 -5.17
N GLY A 9 -10.61 -0.95 -4.63
CA GLY A 9 -9.73 -1.82 -5.44
C GLY A 9 -8.61 -1.08 -6.17
N ARG A 10 -8.28 0.15 -5.77
CA ARG A 10 -7.23 0.99 -6.38
C ARG A 10 -5.85 0.77 -5.78
N ALA A 11 -5.76 0.01 -4.69
CA ALA A 11 -4.55 -0.17 -3.92
C ALA A 11 -3.37 -0.65 -4.78
N GLU A 12 -3.57 -1.67 -5.63
CA GLU A 12 -2.52 -2.21 -6.49
C GLU A 12 -2.02 -1.19 -7.51
N THR A 13 -2.94 -0.47 -8.16
CA THR A 13 -2.61 0.58 -9.14
C THR A 13 -1.78 1.69 -8.51
N VAL A 14 -2.24 2.23 -7.36
CA VAL A 14 -1.53 3.29 -6.63
C VAL A 14 -0.15 2.80 -6.17
N HIS A 15 -0.03 1.53 -5.76
CA HIS A 15 1.25 0.95 -5.37
C HIS A 15 2.22 0.81 -6.55
N ALA A 16 1.74 0.34 -7.71
CA ALA A 16 2.54 0.25 -8.92
C ALA A 16 3.00 1.63 -9.41
N ASP A 17 2.13 2.63 -9.36
CA ASP A 17 2.48 4.01 -9.73
C ASP A 17 3.56 4.58 -8.81
N ARG A 18 3.44 4.35 -7.49
CA ARG A 18 4.47 4.75 -6.51
C ARG A 18 5.81 4.06 -6.76
N ALA A 19 5.81 2.77 -7.12
CA ALA A 19 7.04 2.07 -7.47
C ALA A 19 7.75 2.75 -8.65
N ARG A 20 7.02 3.05 -9.74
CA ARG A 20 7.58 3.75 -10.91
C ARG A 20 8.15 5.13 -10.57
N ILE A 21 7.47 5.89 -9.73
CA ILE A 21 7.96 7.22 -9.28
C ILE A 21 9.24 7.08 -8.48
N LEU A 22 9.30 6.10 -7.56
CA LEU A 22 10.46 5.85 -6.71
C LEU A 22 11.67 5.37 -7.53
N ASP A 23 11.46 4.52 -8.52
CA ASP A 23 12.50 4.09 -9.46
C ASP A 23 13.05 5.27 -10.28
N ALA A 24 12.17 6.14 -10.79
CA ALA A 24 12.57 7.34 -11.52
C ALA A 24 13.35 8.33 -10.64
N ALA A 25 12.92 8.52 -9.39
CA ALA A 25 13.63 9.38 -8.43
C ALA A 25 15.02 8.82 -8.10
N TYR A 26 15.12 7.50 -7.92
CA TYR A 26 16.40 6.84 -7.70
C TYR A 26 17.35 6.99 -8.89
N ALA A 27 16.85 6.80 -10.12
CA ALA A 27 17.64 6.95 -11.32
C ALA A 27 18.16 8.39 -11.51
N ALA A 28 17.40 9.40 -11.08
CA ALA A 28 17.78 10.80 -11.21
C ALA A 28 18.83 11.26 -10.19
N THR A 29 18.73 10.80 -8.93
CA THR A 29 19.63 11.23 -7.84
C THR A 29 19.95 10.07 -6.89
N PRO A 30 20.72 9.06 -7.33
CA PRO A 30 20.97 7.85 -6.54
C PRO A 30 21.68 8.13 -5.20
N GLU A 31 22.52 9.17 -5.14
CA GLU A 31 23.27 9.59 -3.95
C GLU A 31 22.38 10.07 -2.80
N ARG A 32 21.11 10.41 -3.09
CA ARG A 32 20.13 10.77 -2.05
C ARG A 32 19.51 9.55 -1.37
N PHE A 33 19.74 8.36 -1.89
CA PHE A 33 19.18 7.11 -1.36
C PHE A 33 20.29 6.22 -0.80
N VAL A 34 20.09 5.73 0.42
CA VAL A 34 21.09 4.90 1.11
C VAL A 34 21.07 3.49 0.52
N ARG A 35 22.18 3.07 -0.10
CA ARG A 35 22.51 1.69 -0.52
C ARG A 35 21.64 1.04 -1.61
N HIS A 36 20.36 1.39 -1.75
CA HIS A 36 19.46 0.74 -2.71
C HIS A 36 18.30 1.67 -3.15
N PRO A 37 17.61 1.32 -4.25
CA PRO A 37 16.36 1.98 -4.63
C PRO A 37 15.32 1.91 -3.50
N PRO A 38 14.59 3.00 -3.22
CA PRO A 38 13.49 2.99 -2.25
C PRO A 38 12.35 2.11 -2.77
N ARG A 39 11.66 1.40 -1.86
CA ARG A 39 10.45 0.63 -2.20
C ARG A 39 9.23 1.26 -1.55
N PRO A 40 8.08 1.30 -2.23
CA PRO A 40 6.85 1.73 -1.58
C PRO A 40 6.51 0.77 -0.43
N PRO A 41 5.85 1.27 0.64
CA PRO A 41 5.39 0.40 1.73
C PRO A 41 4.47 -0.69 1.20
N ALA A 42 4.57 -1.88 1.78
CA ALA A 42 3.70 -3.01 1.44
C ALA A 42 2.22 -2.63 1.54
N LEU A 43 1.41 -3.22 0.66
CA LEU A 43 -0.03 -3.06 0.71
C LEU A 43 -0.58 -3.64 2.02
N PRO A 44 -1.50 -2.94 2.70
CA PRO A 44 -2.22 -3.53 3.82
C PRO A 44 -3.14 -4.64 3.30
N THR A 45 -3.23 -5.73 4.05
CA THR A 45 -4.16 -6.85 3.77
C THR A 45 -5.61 -6.48 4.04
N ALA A 46 -5.85 -5.57 4.98
CA ALA A 46 -7.16 -5.00 5.27
C ALA A 46 -7.01 -3.60 5.89
N ALA A 47 -8.02 -2.75 5.73
CA ALA A 47 -8.11 -1.44 6.36
C ALA A 47 -9.51 -1.21 6.91
N TRP A 48 -9.63 -0.97 8.22
CA TRP A 48 -10.90 -0.73 8.89
C TRP A 48 -10.88 0.62 9.61
N ILE A 49 -11.94 1.41 9.45
CA ILE A 49 -12.20 2.59 10.32
C ILE A 49 -12.97 2.14 11.57
N ASN A 50 -13.86 1.16 11.42
CA ASN A 50 -14.49 0.40 12.50
C ASN A 50 -14.38 -1.09 12.13
N LYS A 51 -13.52 -1.86 12.79
CA LYS A 51 -13.50 -3.31 12.60
C LYS A 51 -14.85 -3.86 13.09
N PRO A 52 -15.62 -4.60 12.28
CA PRO A 52 -16.84 -5.23 12.80
C PRO A 52 -16.44 -6.14 13.97
N ALA A 53 -17.20 -6.09 15.07
CA ALA A 53 -17.04 -7.08 16.13
C ALA A 53 -17.36 -8.44 15.52
N ASP A 54 -16.49 -9.43 15.75
CA ASP A 54 -16.66 -10.79 15.25
C ASP A 54 -18.01 -11.32 15.77
N SER A 55 -19.05 -11.21 14.96
CA SER A 55 -20.34 -11.83 15.21
C SER A 55 -20.25 -13.26 14.72
N GLU A 56 -19.39 -14.07 15.35
CA GLU A 56 -19.64 -15.50 15.44
C GLU A 56 -20.70 -15.72 16.51
N ALA A 57 -21.93 -15.34 16.16
CA ALA A 57 -23.13 -15.89 16.74
C ALA A 57 -23.94 -16.47 15.59
N THR A 58 -23.91 -17.81 15.50
CA THR A 58 -24.82 -18.73 14.78
C THR A 58 -24.77 -18.78 13.25
N ALA A 59 -24.19 -19.87 12.70
CA ALA A 59 -24.93 -20.99 12.08
C ALA A 59 -24.00 -22.01 11.36
N HIS A 60 -23.64 -23.11 12.04
CA HIS A 60 -24.09 -24.48 11.70
C HIS A 60 -23.75 -25.43 12.86
#